data_AF-A0A2W6DLU8-F1
#
_entry.id   AF-A0A2W6DLU8-F1
#
_cell.length_a   1.000
_cell.length_b   1.000
_cell.length_c   1.000
_cell.angle_alpha   90.00
_cell.angle_beta   90.00
_cell.angle_gamma   90.00
#
_symmetry.space_group_name_H-M   'P 1'
#
loop_
_entity.id
_entity.type
_entity.pdbx_description
1 polymer ?
#
loop_
_entity_poly.entity_id
_entity_poly.type
_entity_poly.pdbx_seq_one_letter_code
_entity_poly.pdbx_strand_id
1 'polypeptide(L)'
;MNHNSAGTPIVALLGGQGIAWNYPVGQFVAAFGYPAASPFDGSKLMEASGIAQFAGFSYVSLVNSMTGGSSGGAWLMQYDGSWGLINGHNDFKPKPPGDQTNMYSPHYGDQVATVFGAIQFLP
;
A
#
# COMPACT_ATOMS: atom_id res chain seq x y z
N MET A 1 12.86 -14.49 -5.62
CA MET A 1 11.42 -14.20 -5.56
C MET A 1 11.01 -13.05 -6.46
N ASN A 2 11.93 -12.40 -7.20
CA ASN A 2 11.59 -11.25 -8.06
C ASN A 2 12.01 -11.46 -9.52
N HIS A 3 12.05 -12.70 -10.00
CA HIS A 3 12.45 -13.03 -11.36
C HIS A 3 11.33 -13.78 -12.11
N ASN A 4 11.22 -13.57 -13.41
CA ASN A 4 10.37 -14.43 -14.26
C ASN A 4 10.99 -15.83 -14.39
N SER A 5 10.33 -16.74 -15.11
CA SER A 5 10.82 -18.11 -15.34
C SER A 5 12.17 -18.19 -16.05
N ALA A 6 12.63 -17.11 -16.69
CA ALA A 6 13.93 -17.01 -17.36
C ALA A 6 15.03 -16.38 -16.47
N GLY A 7 14.73 -16.01 -15.23
CA GLY A 7 15.69 -15.37 -14.34
C GLY A 7 15.87 -13.86 -14.59
N THR A 8 14.96 -13.21 -15.32
CA THR A 8 14.97 -11.74 -15.50
C THR A 8 14.24 -11.05 -14.35
N PRO A 9 14.84 -10.03 -13.69
CA PRO A 9 14.15 -9.31 -12.63
C PRO A 9 12.84 -8.70 -13.13
N ILE A 10 11.74 -8.89 -12.40
CA ILE A 10 10.42 -8.38 -12.77
C ILE A 10 10.46 -6.84 -12.90
N VAL A 11 11.20 -6.16 -12.03
CA VAL A 11 11.40 -4.71 -12.09
C VAL A 11 12.10 -4.25 -13.37
N ALA A 12 12.96 -5.08 -13.97
CA ALA A 12 13.59 -4.77 -15.25
C ALA A 12 12.62 -4.90 -16.43
N LEU A 13 11.52 -5.64 -16.26
CA LEU A 13 10.50 -5.85 -17.29
C LEU A 13 9.35 -4.84 -17.19
N LEU A 14 8.89 -4.56 -15.97
CA LEU A 14 7.66 -3.80 -15.71
C LEU A 14 7.90 -2.45 -15.02
N GLY A 15 9.15 -2.15 -14.65
CA GLY A 15 9.46 -1.06 -13.75
C GLY A 15 9.10 -1.36 -12.30
N GLY A 16 9.30 -0.36 -11.45
CA GLY A 16 9.01 -0.47 -10.02
C GLY A 16 8.78 0.90 -9.40
N GLN A 17 7.98 0.90 -8.34
CA GLN A 17 7.77 2.07 -7.50
C GLN A 17 8.94 2.21 -6.52
N GLY A 18 9.22 3.44 -6.09
CA GLY A 18 10.12 3.64 -4.96
C GLY A 18 9.46 3.21 -3.65
N ILE A 19 10.26 3.04 -2.60
CA ILE A 19 9.77 2.79 -1.24
C ILE A 19 10.39 3.83 -0.30
N ALA A 20 9.59 4.32 0.64
CA ALA A 20 10.00 5.30 1.64
C ALA A 20 9.52 4.90 3.02
N TRP A 21 10.22 5.37 4.05
CA TRP A 21 9.92 5.17 5.46
C TRP A 21 10.31 6.43 6.25
N ASN A 22 9.87 6.54 7.50
CA ASN A 22 10.08 7.69 8.39
C ASN A 22 9.59 9.04 7.85
N TYR A 23 8.65 9.02 6.89
CA TYR A 23 7.94 10.23 6.49
C TYR A 23 6.94 10.64 7.57
N PRO A 24 6.72 11.95 7.77
CA PRO A 24 5.74 12.43 8.74
C PRO A 24 4.33 11.99 8.33
N VAL A 25 3.44 11.80 9.30
CA VAL A 25 2.01 11.59 9.04
C VAL A 25 1.39 12.82 8.32
N GLY A 26 0.20 12.66 7.72
CA GLY A 26 -0.47 13.75 7.03
C GLY A 26 -0.03 13.94 5.57
N GLN A 27 0.58 12.94 4.96
CA GLN A 27 0.93 12.97 3.54
C GLN A 27 -0.30 12.74 2.68
N PHE A 28 -0.35 13.40 1.52
CA PHE A 28 -1.29 13.01 0.47
C PHE A 28 -0.80 11.71 -0.18
N VAL A 29 -1.68 10.72 -0.26
CA VAL A 29 -1.38 9.41 -0.82
C VAL A 29 -2.45 9.00 -1.82
N ALA A 30 -2.04 8.18 -2.78
CA ALA A 30 -2.92 7.39 -3.62
C ALA A 30 -2.82 5.91 -3.21
N ALA A 31 -3.90 5.34 -2.70
CA ALA A 31 -3.99 3.96 -2.25
C ALA A 31 -4.64 3.08 -3.32
N PHE A 32 -3.96 2.01 -3.71
CA PHE A 32 -4.40 1.12 -4.78
C PHE A 32 -4.76 -0.27 -4.25
N GLY A 33 -5.61 -1.01 -4.97
CA GLY A 33 -5.89 -2.42 -4.65
C GLY A 33 -6.91 -3.07 -5.59
N TYR A 34 -7.08 -4.38 -5.45
CA TYR A 34 -8.07 -5.19 -6.17
C TYR A 34 -9.14 -5.72 -5.21
N PRO A 35 -10.08 -4.87 -4.75
CA PRO A 35 -11.16 -5.32 -3.86
C PRO A 35 -12.01 -6.39 -4.54
N ALA A 36 -12.27 -7.49 -3.84
CA ALA A 36 -12.87 -8.70 -4.38
C ALA A 36 -14.17 -9.12 -3.67
N ALA A 37 -14.64 -8.34 -2.70
CA ALA A 37 -15.96 -8.51 -2.11
C ALA A 37 -16.92 -7.41 -2.56
N SER A 38 -18.21 -7.76 -2.64
CA SER A 38 -19.30 -6.87 -3.08
C SER A 38 -19.18 -5.47 -2.45
N PRO A 39 -19.35 -4.40 -3.25
CA PRO A 39 -19.81 -4.37 -4.64
C PRO A 39 -18.72 -4.65 -5.70
N PHE A 40 -17.52 -5.04 -5.29
CA PHE A 40 -16.40 -5.32 -6.18
C PHE A 40 -16.25 -6.82 -6.48
N ASP A 41 -15.59 -7.15 -7.59
CA ASP A 41 -15.38 -8.52 -8.07
C ASP A 41 -13.90 -8.92 -8.20
N GLY A 42 -12.96 -8.03 -7.83
CA GLY A 42 -11.53 -8.28 -7.86
C GLY A 42 -10.88 -8.15 -9.25
N SER A 43 -11.64 -7.85 -10.29
CA SER A 43 -11.13 -7.82 -11.68
C SER A 43 -10.46 -6.50 -12.06
N LYS A 44 -10.68 -5.44 -11.28
CA LYS A 44 -10.22 -4.08 -11.59
C LYS A 44 -9.37 -3.51 -10.46
N LEU A 45 -8.33 -2.78 -10.88
CA LEU A 45 -7.57 -1.91 -9.98
C LEU A 45 -8.47 -0.75 -9.57
N MET A 46 -8.56 -0.52 -8.26
CA MET A 46 -9.24 0.63 -7.68
C MET A 46 -8.24 1.54 -7.00
N GLU A 47 -8.56 2.83 -6.95
CA GLU A 47 -7.77 3.87 -6.29
C GLU A 47 -8.65 4.61 -5.28
N ALA A 48 -8.09 4.93 -4.12
CA ALA A 48 -8.63 5.91 -3.18
C ALA A 48 -7.51 6.88 -2.78
N SER A 49 -7.76 8.19 -2.87
CA SER A 49 -6.73 9.20 -2.68
C SER A 49 -7.15 10.24 -1.66
N GLY A 50 -6.19 10.72 -0.86
CA GLY A 50 -6.45 11.73 0.16
C GLY A 50 -5.30 11.86 1.16
N ILE A 51 -5.51 12.65 2.21
CA ILE A 51 -4.53 12.85 3.28
C ILE A 51 -4.60 11.68 4.26
N ALA A 52 -3.51 10.93 4.41
CA ALA A 52 -3.38 9.87 5.40
C ALA A 52 -3.24 10.47 6.81
N GLN A 53 -4.24 10.23 7.65
CA GLN A 53 -4.32 10.78 9.01
C GLN A 53 -3.76 9.82 10.04
N PHE A 54 -3.25 10.32 11.16
CA PHE A 54 -2.87 9.47 12.29
C PHE A 54 -4.10 8.76 12.85
N ALA A 55 -3.99 7.44 13.06
CA ALA A 55 -5.12 6.59 13.45
C ALA A 55 -4.87 5.82 14.75
N GLY A 56 -3.92 6.30 15.57
CA GLY A 56 -3.52 5.66 16.82
C GLY A 56 -2.36 4.69 16.66
N PHE A 57 -1.61 4.49 17.76
CA PHE A 57 -0.42 3.64 17.80
C PHE A 57 0.56 3.95 16.67
N SER A 58 0.79 2.98 15.78
CA SER A 58 1.68 3.08 14.62
C SER A 58 0.89 2.95 13.31
N TYR A 59 -0.36 3.42 13.28
CA TYR A 59 -1.23 3.34 12.11
C TYR A 59 -1.58 4.72 11.55
N VAL A 60 -1.78 4.75 10.24
CA VAL A 60 -2.44 5.84 9.52
C VAL A 60 -3.69 5.33 8.84
N SER A 61 -4.64 6.22 8.55
CA SER A 61 -5.89 5.85 7.90
C SER A 61 -6.29 6.86 6.82
N LEU A 62 -7.08 6.36 5.86
CA LEU A 62 -7.62 7.10 4.73
C LEU A 62 -9.04 6.61 4.44
N VAL A 63 -9.94 7.53 4.09
CA VAL A 63 -11.29 7.17 3.61
C VAL A 63 -11.15 6.36 2.35
N ASN A 64 -11.63 5.11 2.38
CA ASN A 64 -11.36 4.15 1.32
C ASN A 64 -12.46 3.10 1.30
N SER A 65 -13.19 2.98 0.19
CA SER A 65 -14.32 2.07 0.04
C SER A 65 -13.93 0.64 -0.31
N MET A 66 -12.65 0.37 -0.61
CA MET A 66 -12.17 -0.94 -1.00
C MET A 66 -12.46 -1.99 0.08
N THR A 67 -12.78 -3.21 -0.37
CA THR A 67 -13.14 -4.37 0.45
C THR A 67 -12.01 -5.40 0.51
N GLY A 68 -12.24 -6.55 1.15
CA GLY A 68 -11.30 -7.67 1.17
C GLY A 68 -10.85 -8.07 -0.24
N GLY A 69 -9.58 -8.44 -0.39
CA GLY A 69 -8.89 -8.57 -1.68
C GLY A 69 -7.99 -7.37 -2.01
N SER A 70 -8.28 -6.19 -1.47
CA SER A 70 -7.41 -5.02 -1.62
C SER A 70 -6.17 -5.02 -0.71
N SER A 71 -6.13 -5.88 0.31
CA SER A 71 -5.02 -5.98 1.28
C SER A 71 -3.67 -6.18 0.59
N GLY A 72 -2.64 -5.50 1.09
CA GLY A 72 -1.30 -5.44 0.50
C GLY A 72 -1.14 -4.41 -0.63
N GLY A 73 -2.24 -3.85 -1.14
CA GLY A 73 -2.19 -2.80 -2.16
C GLY A 73 -1.52 -1.52 -1.66
N ALA A 74 -0.62 -0.94 -2.46
CA ALA A 74 0.31 0.09 -2.03
C ALA A 74 -0.34 1.48 -1.85
N TRP A 75 0.18 2.25 -0.88
CA TRP A 75 -0.12 3.68 -0.70
C TRP A 75 1.07 4.49 -1.18
N LEU A 76 0.90 5.22 -2.28
CA LEU A 76 1.94 5.98 -2.94
C LEU A 76 1.85 7.46 -2.57
N MET A 77 2.91 7.99 -1.95
CA MET A 77 3.15 9.42 -1.83
C MET A 77 3.76 9.96 -3.13
N GLN A 78 3.57 11.26 -3.37
CA GLN A 78 4.15 11.96 -4.52
C GLN A 78 3.82 11.29 -5.86
N TYR A 79 2.66 10.61 -5.91
CA TYR A 79 2.24 9.86 -7.09
C TYR A 79 1.89 10.82 -8.23
N ASP A 80 2.53 10.65 -9.38
CA ASP A 80 2.36 11.52 -10.55
C ASP A 80 1.40 10.95 -11.61
N GLY A 81 0.75 9.82 -11.32
CA GLY A 81 -0.07 9.07 -12.27
C GLY A 81 0.66 7.87 -12.90
N SER A 82 1.96 7.72 -12.66
CA SER A 82 2.76 6.59 -13.12
C SER A 82 3.71 6.06 -12.04
N TRP A 83 4.39 6.96 -11.33
CA TRP A 83 5.40 6.64 -10.34
C TRP A 83 5.14 7.36 -9.02
N GLY A 84 5.56 6.75 -7.91
CA GLY A 84 5.55 7.35 -6.58
C GLY A 84 6.38 6.56 -5.57
N LEU A 85 6.29 6.99 -4.31
CA LEU A 85 6.95 6.36 -3.17
C LEU A 85 5.95 5.59 -2.32
N ILE A 86 6.10 4.28 -2.24
CA ILE A 86 5.31 3.43 -1.34
C ILE A 86 5.66 3.79 0.11
N ASN A 87 4.67 4.22 0.88
CA ASN A 87 4.83 4.54 2.31
C ASN A 87 3.63 4.04 3.14
N GLY A 88 3.09 2.89 2.75
CA GLY A 88 1.96 2.25 3.39
C GLY A 88 1.34 1.19 2.48
N HIS A 89 0.40 0.43 3.02
CA HIS A 89 -0.43 -0.50 2.27
C HIS A 89 -1.81 -0.65 2.92
N ASN A 90 -2.81 -1.07 2.12
CA ASN A 90 -4.09 -1.50 2.67
C ASN A 90 -3.84 -2.71 3.60
N ASP A 91 -4.09 -2.56 4.89
CA ASP A 91 -3.87 -3.64 5.85
C ASP A 91 -5.22 -4.17 6.33
N PHE A 92 -5.97 -3.36 7.07
CA PHE A 92 -7.23 -3.77 7.65
C PHE A 92 -8.28 -2.66 7.71
N LYS A 93 -9.52 -3.10 7.88
CA LYS A 93 -10.58 -2.31 8.51
C LYS A 93 -10.94 -2.97 9.84
N PRO A 94 -11.10 -2.21 10.93
CA PRO A 94 -11.63 -2.75 12.19
C PRO A 94 -12.90 -3.57 11.95
N LYS A 95 -13.21 -4.59 12.78
CA LYS A 95 -14.49 -5.29 12.67
C LYS A 95 -15.64 -4.43 13.23
N PRO A 96 -16.88 -4.58 12.76
CA PRO A 96 -18.03 -3.92 13.37
C PRO A 96 -18.13 -4.23 14.88
N PRO A 97 -18.48 -3.25 15.72
CA PRO A 97 -18.99 -1.91 15.38
C PRO A 97 -17.91 -0.86 15.08
N GLY A 98 -16.65 -1.25 14.89
CA GLY A 98 -15.56 -0.34 14.52
C GLY A 98 -15.71 0.30 13.14
N ASP A 99 -14.85 1.29 12.87
CA ASP A 99 -14.82 2.09 11.64
C ASP A 99 -14.69 1.23 10.37
N GLN A 100 -15.71 1.27 9.52
CA GLN A 100 -15.73 0.60 8.21
C GLN A 100 -15.41 1.54 7.04
N THR A 101 -15.33 2.84 7.32
CA THR A 101 -15.18 3.89 6.31
C THR A 101 -13.73 4.08 5.92
N ASN A 102 -12.81 3.96 6.88
CA ASN A 102 -11.39 4.10 6.61
C ASN A 102 -10.69 2.75 6.40
N MET A 103 -9.72 2.73 5.49
CA MET A 103 -8.70 1.68 5.42
C MET A 103 -7.50 2.12 6.26
N TYR A 104 -6.96 1.19 7.04
CA TYR A 104 -5.80 1.42 7.89
C TYR A 104 -4.56 0.84 7.22
N SER A 105 -3.45 1.55 7.35
CA SER A 105 -2.11 1.11 6.98
C SER A 105 -1.21 1.22 8.20
N PRO A 106 -0.26 0.31 8.40
CA PRO A 106 0.85 0.59 9.29
C PRO A 106 1.62 1.81 8.78
N HIS A 107 2.12 2.63 9.69
CA HIS A 107 3.10 3.66 9.38
C HIS A 107 4.44 2.98 9.08
N TYR A 108 5.04 3.34 7.94
CA TYR A 108 6.32 2.78 7.50
C TYR A 108 7.46 3.48 8.23
N GLY A 109 7.98 2.83 9.28
CA GLY A 109 9.15 3.26 10.05
C GLY A 109 10.39 2.40 9.79
N ASP A 110 11.36 2.45 10.70
CA ASP A 110 12.63 1.70 10.61
C ASP A 110 12.48 0.18 10.44
N GLN A 111 11.36 -0.39 10.91
CA GLN A 111 11.04 -1.80 10.70
C GLN A 111 10.96 -2.15 9.21
N VAL A 112 10.45 -1.23 8.39
CA VAL A 112 10.34 -1.43 6.94
C VAL A 112 11.70 -1.34 6.29
N ALA A 113 12.54 -0.37 6.69
CA ALA A 113 13.91 -0.26 6.20
C ALA A 113 14.71 -1.54 6.47
N THR A 114 14.56 -2.10 7.69
CA THR A 114 15.21 -3.34 8.11
C THR A 114 14.79 -4.52 7.24
N VAL A 115 13.48 -4.74 7.08
CA VAL A 115 12.96 -5.86 6.28
C VAL A 115 13.31 -5.69 4.81
N PHE A 116 13.08 -4.51 4.23
CA PHE A 116 13.38 -4.24 2.82
C PHE A 116 14.87 -4.44 2.52
N GLY A 117 15.75 -3.92 3.39
CA GLY A 117 17.19 -4.10 3.29
C GLY A 117 17.62 -5.57 3.26
N ALA A 118 16.96 -6.42 4.05
CA ALA A 118 17.26 -7.85 4.12
C ALA A 118 16.77 -8.64 2.89
N ILE A 119 15.71 -8.19 2.21
CA ILE A 119 15.04 -8.99 1.17
C ILE A 119 15.22 -8.48 -0.26
N GLN A 120 15.54 -7.20 -0.47
CA GLN A 120 15.53 -6.58 -1.79
C GLN A 120 16.51 -7.22 -2.80
N PHE A 121 17.53 -7.93 -2.31
CA PHE A 121 18.54 -8.62 -3.13
C PHE A 121 18.41 -10.15 -3.10
N LEU A 122 17.37 -10.71 -2.45
CA LEU A 122 17.18 -12.14 -2.43
C LEU A 122 16.74 -12.66 -3.82
N PRO A 123 17.39 -13.72 -4.35
CA PRO A 123 17.15 -14.24 -5.69
C PRO A 123 15.73 -14.76 -5.88
#